data_AF-A0A1J3CSW6-F1
#
_entry.id   AF-A0A1J3CSW6-F1
#
_cell.length_a   1.000
_cell.length_b   1.000
_cell.length_c   1.000
_cell.angle_alpha   90.00
_cell.angle_beta   90.00
_cell.angle_gamma   90.00
#
_symmetry.space_group_name_H-M   'P 1'
#
loop_
_entity.id
_entity.type
_entity.pdbx_description
1 polymer ?
#
loop_
_entity_poly.entity_id
_entity_poly.type
_entity_poly.pdbx_seq_one_letter_code
_entity_poly.pdbx_strand_id
1 'polypeptide(L)'
;LGMIKCDGSQDLLERIRLLQTDTLSMVQSSYTASSTTSENCCEAVRLCCNILVERLKPTMNQILENARSVTWDMLIQQANTQSVDLSARTFYKPESSSAEYLNYGVGASEVEVDLVTGRTEIIRSDIIYDCGKSLNPAVDLGQIEGAF
;
A
#
# COMPACT_ATOMS: atom_id res chain seq x y z
N LEU A 1 -5.87 10.22 -0.64
CA LEU A 1 -6.09 11.33 -1.59
C LEU A 1 -7.34 11.17 -2.46
N GLY A 2 -7.74 9.95 -2.88
CA GLY A 2 -8.94 9.73 -3.69
C GLY A 2 -10.31 10.15 -3.07
N MET A 3 -10.32 10.60 -1.82
CA MET A 3 -11.50 11.23 -1.19
C MET A 3 -11.72 12.67 -1.68
N ILE A 4 -10.70 13.31 -2.25
CA ILE A 4 -10.80 14.61 -2.92
C ILE A 4 -11.32 14.32 -4.32
N LYS A 5 -12.63 14.49 -4.53
CA LYS A 5 -13.28 14.28 -5.83
C LYS A 5 -12.98 15.44 -6.77
N CYS A 6 -11.77 15.49 -7.30
CA CYS A 6 -11.38 16.38 -8.39
C CYS A 6 -11.57 15.71 -9.75
N ASP A 7 -11.78 16.53 -10.79
CA ASP A 7 -11.70 16.10 -12.18
C ASP A 7 -10.27 15.62 -12.46
N GLY A 8 -10.14 14.44 -13.08
CA GLY A 8 -8.84 13.80 -13.34
C GLY A 8 -8.27 12.98 -12.17
N SER A 9 -9.07 12.72 -11.13
CA SER A 9 -8.66 11.85 -10.00
C SER A 9 -8.35 10.40 -10.40
N GLN A 10 -8.75 9.97 -11.59
CA GLN A 10 -8.42 8.66 -12.16
C GLN A 10 -6.93 8.53 -12.51
N ASP A 11 -6.26 9.64 -12.85
CA ASP A 11 -4.84 9.67 -13.24
C ASP A 11 -3.91 9.97 -12.04
N LEU A 12 -4.46 9.95 -10.82
CA LEU A 12 -3.70 10.30 -9.62
C LEU A 12 -2.49 9.39 -9.42
N LEU A 13 -2.59 8.12 -9.79
CA LEU A 13 -1.48 7.16 -9.70
C LEU A 13 -0.28 7.59 -10.56
N GLU A 14 -0.50 8.19 -11.72
CA GLU A 14 0.57 8.66 -12.61
C GLU A 14 1.35 9.83 -12.01
N ARG A 15 0.71 10.56 -11.10
CA ARG A 15 1.27 11.72 -10.39
C ARG A 15 2.01 11.34 -9.11
N ILE A 16 1.90 10.08 -8.67
CA ILE A 16 2.60 9.58 -7.50
C ILE A 16 3.98 9.06 -7.91
N ARG A 17 5.01 9.50 -7.18
CA ARG A 17 6.37 9.00 -7.30
C ARG A 17 6.83 8.49 -5.95
N LEU A 18 7.46 7.32 -5.97
CA LEU A 18 8.13 6.75 -4.81
C LEU A 18 9.62 7.05 -4.93
N LEU A 19 10.20 7.56 -3.86
CA LEU A 19 11.64 7.74 -3.74
C LEU A 19 12.21 6.58 -2.94
N GLN A 20 13.51 6.33 -3.10
CA GLN A 20 14.22 5.34 -2.31
C GLN A 20 14.14 5.71 -0.82
N THR A 21 14.00 4.70 0.03
CA THR A 21 14.05 4.89 1.48
C THR A 21 15.46 5.31 1.92
N ASP A 22 15.53 6.37 2.72
CA ASP A 22 16.75 6.90 3.28
C ASP A 22 16.51 7.45 4.71
N THR A 23 17.58 7.53 5.50
CA THR A 23 17.52 7.95 6.90
C THR A 23 17.46 9.46 7.11
N LEU A 24 17.57 10.27 6.06
CA LEU A 24 17.34 11.71 6.10
C LEU A 24 15.84 12.02 5.99
N SER A 25 15.14 11.32 5.10
CA SER A 25 13.70 11.47 4.88
C SER A 25 12.86 10.71 5.91
N MET A 26 13.33 9.52 6.33
CA MET A 26 12.62 8.65 7.27
C MET A 26 13.52 8.25 8.44
N VAL A 27 13.35 8.92 9.58
CA VAL A 27 14.07 8.59 10.81
C VAL A 27 13.36 7.47 11.58
N GLN A 28 14.13 6.64 12.29
CA GLN A 28 13.62 5.61 13.21
C GLN A 28 12.65 4.59 12.57
N SER A 29 12.83 4.28 11.28
CA SER A 29 12.13 3.16 10.65
C SER A 29 12.58 1.83 11.25
N SER A 30 11.63 0.92 11.47
CA SER A 30 11.92 -0.49 11.78
C SER A 30 12.40 -1.25 10.55
N TYR A 31 12.86 -2.49 10.76
CA TYR A 31 13.26 -3.40 9.70
C TYR A 31 12.06 -3.82 8.83
N THR A 32 12.31 -4.04 7.54
CA THR A 32 11.35 -4.65 6.61
C THR A 32 11.36 -6.17 6.79
N ALA A 33 10.53 -6.67 7.71
CA ALA A 33 10.52 -8.08 8.10
C ALA A 33 9.14 -8.49 8.63
N SER A 34 9.04 -9.76 9.05
CA SER A 34 7.88 -10.34 9.77
C SER A 34 6.55 -10.28 9.01
N SER A 35 6.58 -10.14 7.68
CA SER A 35 5.39 -10.12 6.82
C SER A 35 4.37 -9.00 7.10
N THR A 36 4.70 -7.99 7.91
CA THR A 36 3.79 -6.87 8.27
C THR A 36 4.19 -5.54 7.65
N THR A 37 5.25 -5.52 6.85
CA THR A 37 5.84 -4.26 6.33
C THR A 37 4.83 -3.49 5.47
N SER A 38 4.19 -4.16 4.52
CA SER A 38 3.21 -3.53 3.63
C SER A 38 2.03 -2.93 4.40
N GLU A 39 1.49 -3.64 5.39
CA GLU A 39 0.38 -3.18 6.24
C GLU A 39 0.76 -1.91 7.00
N ASN A 40 1.88 -1.94 7.73
CA ASN A 40 2.35 -0.82 8.55
C ASN A 40 2.67 0.42 7.70
N CYS A 41 3.34 0.23 6.56
CA CYS A 41 3.69 1.31 5.65
C CYS A 41 2.45 1.90 4.97
N CYS A 42 1.52 1.06 4.49
CA CYS A 42 0.29 1.53 3.86
C CYS A 42 -0.58 2.30 4.85
N GLU A 43 -0.66 1.87 6.11
CA GLU A 43 -1.44 2.57 7.14
C GLU A 43 -0.81 3.93 7.49
N ALA A 44 0.52 4.00 7.62
CA ALA A 44 1.22 5.28 7.78
C ALA A 44 0.95 6.24 6.61
N VAL A 45 1.02 5.74 5.36
CA VAL A 45 0.71 6.53 4.15
C VAL A 45 -0.76 6.97 4.13
N ARG A 46 -1.68 6.11 4.55
CA ARG A 46 -3.12 6.43 4.65
C ARG A 46 -3.35 7.57 5.64
N LEU A 47 -2.71 7.53 6.81
CA LEU A 47 -2.78 8.59 7.81
C LEU A 47 -2.23 9.93 7.27
N CYS A 48 -1.06 9.93 6.62
CA CYS A 48 -0.53 11.13 5.96
C CYS A 48 -1.51 11.66 4.89
N CYS A 49 -2.08 10.77 4.08
CA CYS A 49 -3.09 11.14 3.09
C CYS A 49 -4.32 11.80 3.74
N ASN A 50 -4.79 11.32 4.89
CA ASN A 50 -5.94 11.90 5.58
C ASN A 50 -5.64 13.33 6.05
N ILE A 51 -4.45 13.57 6.63
CA ILE A 51 -4.00 14.91 7.03
C ILE A 51 -4.03 15.87 5.83
N LEU A 52 -3.46 15.45 4.69
CA LEU A 52 -3.47 16.27 3.47
C LEU A 52 -4.90 16.52 2.96
N VAL A 53 -5.76 15.49 3.00
CA VAL A 53 -7.17 15.61 2.62
C VAL A 53 -7.90 16.62 3.51
N GLU A 54 -7.69 16.57 4.83
CA GLU A 54 -8.28 17.52 5.78
C GLU A 54 -7.85 18.95 5.52
N ARG A 55 -6.57 19.17 5.19
CA ARG A 55 -6.03 20.49 4.85
C ARG A 55 -6.54 21.03 3.52
N LEU A 56 -6.75 20.16 2.53
CA LEU A 56 -7.18 20.55 1.17
C LEU A 56 -8.70 20.72 1.04
N LYS A 57 -9.50 20.07 1.89
CA LYS A 57 -10.97 20.15 1.88
C LYS A 57 -11.52 21.58 1.92
N PRO A 58 -11.06 22.47 2.82
CA PRO A 58 -11.54 23.85 2.87
C PRO A 58 -11.30 24.60 1.56
N THR A 59 -10.08 24.49 1.01
CA THR A 59 -9.71 25.11 -0.27
C THR A 59 -10.54 24.56 -1.41
N MET A 60 -10.76 23.24 -1.45
CA MET A 60 -11.62 22.61 -2.45
C MET A 60 -13.05 23.14 -2.40
N ASN A 61 -13.64 23.23 -1.22
CA ASN A 61 -15.00 23.75 -1.04
C ASN A 61 -15.11 25.21 -1.50
N GLN A 62 -14.12 26.05 -1.17
CA GLN A 62 -14.09 27.44 -1.59
C GLN A 62 -14.01 27.59 -3.12
N ILE A 63 -13.29 26.71 -3.81
CA ILE A 63 -13.25 26.72 -5.28
C ILE A 63 -14.60 26.27 -5.84
N LEU A 64 -15.21 25.22 -5.28
CA LEU A 64 -16.52 24.72 -5.71
C LEU A 64 -17.66 25.72 -5.53
N GLU A 65 -17.56 26.63 -4.55
CA GLU A 65 -18.51 27.73 -4.41
C GLU A 65 -18.46 28.72 -5.59
N ASN A 66 -17.30 28.85 -6.24
CA ASN A 66 -17.06 29.83 -7.30
C ASN A 66 -16.94 29.21 -8.71
N ALA A 67 -16.72 27.90 -8.80
CA ALA A 67 -16.50 27.17 -10.05
C ALA A 67 -17.27 25.84 -10.06
N ARG A 68 -17.70 25.39 -11.25
CA ARG A 68 -18.48 24.15 -11.40
C ARG A 68 -17.65 22.87 -11.21
N SER A 69 -16.34 22.93 -11.40
CA SER A 69 -15.45 21.79 -11.17
C SER A 69 -14.06 22.22 -10.72
N VAL A 70 -13.33 21.29 -10.13
CA VAL A 70 -12.00 21.51 -9.56
C VAL A 70 -11.04 20.48 -10.13
N THR A 71 -10.02 20.95 -10.84
CA THR A 71 -8.89 20.11 -11.26
C THR A 71 -7.87 20.02 -10.13
N TRP A 72 -7.10 18.93 -10.10
CA TRP A 72 -6.05 18.74 -9.10
C TRP A 72 -5.02 19.87 -9.11
N ASP A 73 -4.59 20.30 -10.30
CA ASP A 73 -3.57 21.33 -10.46
C ASP A 73 -4.05 22.70 -9.93
N MET A 74 -5.32 23.05 -10.20
CA MET A 74 -5.93 24.26 -9.64
C MET A 74 -6.04 24.20 -8.11
N LEU A 75 -6.43 23.05 -7.55
CA LEU A 75 -6.54 22.88 -6.11
C LEU A 75 -5.19 23.08 -5.42
N ILE A 76 -4.13 22.45 -5.92
CA ILE A 76 -2.79 22.55 -5.35
C ILE A 76 -2.23 23.96 -5.50
N GLN A 77 -2.43 24.60 -6.66
CA GLN A 77 -2.02 25.99 -6.88
C GLN A 77 -2.70 26.93 -5.88
N GLN A 78 -4.01 26.80 -5.70
CA GLN A 78 -4.77 27.62 -4.77
C GLN A 78 -4.35 27.36 -3.31
N ALA A 79 -4.15 26.10 -2.93
CA ALA A 79 -3.69 25.74 -1.60
C ALA A 79 -2.30 26.35 -1.29
N ASN A 80 -1.40 26.36 -2.28
CA ASN A 80 -0.10 27.01 -2.16
C ASN A 80 -0.21 28.53 -2.01
N THR A 81 -1.11 29.19 -2.76
CA THR A 81 -1.39 30.63 -2.60
C THR A 81 -1.96 30.96 -1.21
N GLN A 82 -2.69 30.01 -0.62
CA GLN A 82 -3.24 30.13 0.74
C GLN A 82 -2.23 29.71 1.83
N SER A 83 -0.98 29.41 1.47
CA SER A 83 0.06 28.95 2.39
C SER A 83 -0.35 27.70 3.19
N VAL A 84 -1.14 26.81 2.58
CA VAL A 84 -1.51 25.52 3.18
C VAL A 84 -0.28 24.61 3.15
N ASP A 85 0.03 23.96 4.27
CA ASP A 85 1.10 22.97 4.35
C ASP A 85 0.74 21.70 3.56
N LEU A 86 1.43 21.50 2.43
CA LEU A 86 1.26 20.34 1.53
C LEU A 86 2.19 19.17 1.87
N SER A 87 2.93 19.24 2.99
CA SER A 87 3.75 18.15 3.49
C SER A 87 3.11 17.52 4.72
N ALA A 88 3.06 16.19 4.77
CA ALA A 88 2.55 15.46 5.93
C ALA A 88 3.53 14.36 6.34
N ARG A 89 3.72 14.21 7.64
CA ARG A 89 4.52 13.15 8.25
C ARG A 89 3.74 12.58 9.44
N THR A 90 3.83 11.27 9.64
CA THR A 90 3.20 10.58 10.75
C THR A 90 4.08 9.43 11.23
N PHE A 91 3.90 9.04 12.48
CA PHE A 91 4.46 7.83 13.04
C PHE A 91 3.31 6.87 13.34
N TYR A 92 3.22 5.78 12.59
CA TYR A 92 2.24 4.75 12.84
C TYR A 92 2.85 3.68 13.74
N LYS A 93 2.18 3.41 14.85
CA LYS A 93 2.49 2.30 15.74
C LYS A 93 1.29 1.34 15.72
N PRO A 94 1.44 0.10 15.24
CA PRO A 94 0.37 -0.88 15.33
C PRO A 94 0.01 -1.14 16.79
N GLU A 95 -1.26 -1.41 17.05
CA GLU A 95 -1.73 -1.83 18.37
C GLU A 95 -1.21 -3.24 18.67
N SER A 96 -1.15 -3.62 19.95
CA SER A 96 -0.71 -4.97 20.32
C SER A 96 -1.59 -6.06 19.71
N SER A 97 -2.88 -5.77 19.56
CA SER A 97 -3.87 -6.63 18.91
C SER A 97 -3.65 -6.77 17.40
N SER A 98 -2.91 -5.87 16.75
CA SER A 98 -2.64 -5.96 15.31
C SER A 98 -1.75 -7.15 14.95
N ALA A 99 -1.12 -7.80 15.92
CA ALA A 99 -0.40 -9.06 15.75
C ALA A 99 -1.29 -10.31 15.94
N GLU A 100 -2.58 -10.15 16.24
CA GLU A 100 -3.51 -11.24 16.57
C GLU A 100 -4.25 -11.75 15.34
N TYR A 101 -3.53 -12.02 14.25
CA TYR A 101 -4.08 -12.74 13.11
C TYR A 101 -3.12 -13.84 12.65
N LEU A 102 -3.69 -14.90 12.09
CA LEU A 102 -2.96 -16.03 11.54
C LEU A 102 -3.30 -16.14 10.07
N ASN A 103 -2.27 -16.31 9.23
CA ASN A 103 -2.47 -16.71 7.84
C ASN A 103 -2.53 -18.23 7.78
N TYR A 104 -3.50 -18.77 7.06
CA TYR A 104 -3.69 -20.21 6.91
C TYR A 104 -3.36 -20.64 5.49
N GLY A 105 -2.84 -21.84 5.33
CA GLY A 105 -2.62 -22.42 4.02
C GLY A 105 -2.44 -23.93 4.08
N VAL A 106 -2.69 -24.58 2.95
CA VAL A 106 -2.44 -26.01 2.75
C VAL A 106 -1.79 -26.22 1.39
N GLY A 107 -0.79 -27.08 1.36
CA GLY A 107 -0.10 -27.49 0.14
C GLY A 107 -0.05 -29.01 0.04
N ALA A 108 -0.25 -29.54 -1.16
CA ALA A 108 -0.06 -30.94 -1.49
C ALA A 108 0.87 -31.04 -2.71
N SER A 109 1.78 -32.01 -2.71
CA SER A 109 2.67 -32.26 -3.86
C SER A 109 2.72 -33.73 -4.20
N GLU A 110 2.63 -34.01 -5.50
CA GLU A 110 2.87 -35.32 -6.08
C GLU A 110 4.31 -35.36 -6.59
N VAL A 111 5.06 -36.37 -6.17
CA VAL A 111 6.46 -36.56 -6.52
C VAL A 111 6.70 -37.98 -7.05
N GLU A 112 7.54 -38.08 -8.07
CA GLU A 112 8.06 -39.36 -8.57
C GLU A 112 9.48 -39.56 -8.04
N VAL A 113 9.79 -40.75 -7.55
CA VAL A 113 11.11 -41.10 -7.00
C VAL A 113 11.67 -42.31 -7.75
N ASP A 114 12.83 -42.12 -8.39
CA ASP A 114 13.59 -43.21 -8.98
C ASP A 114 14.34 -43.98 -7.88
N LEU A 115 13.95 -45.23 -7.67
CA LEU A 115 14.50 -46.08 -6.60
C LEU A 115 15.95 -46.56 -6.86
N VAL A 116 16.41 -46.53 -8.11
CA VAL A 116 17.76 -46.96 -8.49
C VAL A 116 18.75 -45.81 -8.38
N THR A 117 18.35 -44.61 -8.82
CA THR A 117 19.23 -43.42 -8.83
C THR A 117 19.02 -42.49 -7.64
N GLY A 118 17.88 -42.57 -6.95
CA GLY A 118 17.48 -41.66 -5.88
C GLY A 118 17.00 -40.29 -6.38
N ARG A 119 16.82 -40.09 -7.70
CA ARG A 119 16.30 -38.84 -8.26
C ARG A 119 14.83 -38.66 -7.87
N THR A 120 14.47 -37.46 -7.43
CA THR A 120 13.08 -37.05 -7.17
C THR A 120 12.68 -35.96 -8.15
N GLU A 121 11.48 -36.08 -8.71
CA GLU A 121 10.86 -35.08 -9.57
C GLU A 121 9.49 -34.69 -9.01
N ILE A 122 9.20 -33.38 -8.95
CA ILE A 122 7.89 -32.88 -8.55
C ILE A 122 7.01 -32.88 -9.80
N ILE A 123 5.95 -33.67 -9.78
CA ILE A 123 5.00 -33.80 -10.91
C ILE A 123 3.98 -32.66 -10.87
N ARG A 124 3.49 -32.36 -9.66
CA ARG A 124 2.47 -31.34 -9.44
C ARG A 124 2.50 -30.86 -7.99
N SER A 125 2.20 -29.58 -7.79
CA SER A 125 1.92 -29.00 -6.48
C SER A 125 0.62 -28.19 -6.55
N ASP A 126 -0.24 -28.36 -5.55
CA ASP A 126 -1.47 -27.58 -5.36
C ASP A 126 -1.40 -26.87 -4.01
N ILE A 127 -1.64 -25.56 -4.01
CA ILE A 127 -1.58 -24.71 -2.81
C ILE A 127 -2.86 -23.91 -2.69
N ILE A 128 -3.43 -23.89 -1.50
CA ILE A 128 -4.54 -23.00 -1.12
C ILE A 128 -4.02 -22.16 0.04
N TYR A 129 -4.16 -20.84 -0.06
CA TYR A 129 -3.68 -19.89 0.93
C TYR A 129 -4.74 -18.84 1.23
N ASP A 130 -5.03 -18.64 2.52
CA ASP A 130 -5.90 -17.58 3.02
C ASP A 130 -5.06 -16.33 3.28
N CYS A 131 -5.16 -15.38 2.34
CA CYS A 131 -4.56 -14.04 2.44
C CYS A 131 -5.59 -12.98 2.88
N GLY A 132 -6.77 -13.38 3.34
CA GLY A 132 -7.88 -12.47 3.58
C GLY A 132 -8.26 -11.69 2.32
N LYS A 133 -8.28 -10.36 2.43
CA LYS A 133 -8.53 -9.47 1.28
C LYS A 133 -7.20 -8.94 0.73
N SER A 134 -6.69 -9.64 -0.28
CA SER A 134 -5.48 -9.24 -1.00
C SER A 134 -5.53 -7.79 -1.50
N LEU A 135 -4.44 -7.05 -1.26
CA LEU A 135 -4.23 -5.71 -1.80
C LEU A 135 -3.81 -5.77 -3.28
N ASN A 136 -3.02 -6.77 -3.65
CA ASN A 136 -2.62 -7.04 -5.02
C ASN A 136 -2.47 -8.56 -5.24
N PRO A 137 -3.48 -9.21 -5.84
CA PRO A 137 -3.49 -10.67 -5.99
C PRO A 137 -2.30 -11.22 -6.79
N ALA A 138 -1.76 -10.45 -7.75
CA ALA A 138 -0.61 -10.88 -8.54
C ALA A 138 0.70 -10.90 -7.72
N VAL A 139 0.86 -9.94 -6.81
CA VAL A 139 2.03 -9.90 -5.91
C VAL A 139 1.93 -10.99 -4.87
N ASP A 140 0.77 -11.16 -4.25
CA ASP A 140 0.55 -12.17 -3.22
C ASP A 140 0.72 -13.58 -3.80
N LEU A 141 0.23 -13.84 -5.02
CA LEU A 141 0.47 -15.09 -5.73
C LEU A 141 1.96 -15.36 -5.93
N GLY A 142 2.72 -14.38 -6.42
CA GLY A 142 4.16 -14.52 -6.62
C GLY A 142 4.93 -14.73 -5.30
N GLN A 143 4.46 -14.18 -4.18
CA GLN A 143 5.04 -14.46 -2.87
C GLN A 143 4.80 -15.90 -2.43
N ILE A 144 3.58 -16.42 -2.63
CA ILE A 144 3.24 -17.82 -2.29
C ILE A 144 4.07 -18.78 -3.14
N GLU A 145 4.12 -18.55 -4.45
CA GLU A 145 4.89 -19.37 -5.39
C GLU A 145 6.40 -19.30 -5.14
N GLY A 146 6.94 -18.13 -4.78
CA GLY A 146 8.37 -17.97 -4.51
C GLY A 146 8.82 -18.45 -3.13
N ALA A 147 7.89 -18.54 -2.17
CA ALA A 147 8.16 -19.06 -0.82
C ALA A 147 8.03 -20.59 -0.72
N PHE A 148 7.24 -21.21 -1.61
CA PHE A 148 7.10 -22.66 -1.75
C PHE A 148 8.30 -23.27 -2.47
#